data_AF-A0A6C0DI19-F1
#
_entry.id   AF-A0A6C0DI19-F1
#
_cell.length_a   1.000
_cell.length_b   1.000
_cell.length_c   1.000
_cell.angle_alpha   90.00
_cell.angle_beta   90.00
_cell.angle_gamma   90.00
#
_symmetry.space_group_name_H-M   'P 1'
#
loop_
_entity.id
_entity.type
_entity.pdbx_description
1 polymer ?
#
loop_
_entity_poly.entity_id
_entity_poly.type
_entity_poly.pdbx_seq_one_letter_code
_entity_poly.pdbx_strand_id
1 'polypeptide(L)'
;MTITKRMFRISENDLLILMNAYKITDTQTGNSTATFIGKYLKKSFKTGMFEITRTGLLREATWARKNGFIEWGQVVSKWAELAEVPV
;
A
#
# COMPACT_ATOMS: atom_id res chain seq x y z
N MET A 1 18.99 -22.23 -3.82
CA MET A 1 18.67 -20.96 -4.49
C MET A 1 17.90 -20.07 -3.52
N THR A 2 18.55 -19.04 -2.99
CA THR A 2 17.88 -17.98 -2.23
C THR A 2 17.02 -17.20 -3.22
N ILE A 3 15.72 -17.48 -3.25
CA ILE A 3 14.78 -16.66 -4.00
C ILE A 3 14.79 -15.28 -3.34
N THR A 4 15.43 -14.30 -3.97
CA THR A 4 15.36 -12.90 -3.54
C THR A 4 13.89 -12.52 -3.53
N LYS A 5 13.29 -12.42 -2.34
CA LYS A 5 11.88 -12.03 -2.20
C LYS A 5 11.72 -10.67 -2.85
N ARG A 6 10.99 -10.59 -3.97
CA ARG A 6 10.68 -9.32 -4.62
C ARG A 6 9.87 -8.47 -3.63
N MET A 7 10.42 -7.31 -3.27
CA MET A 7 9.82 -6.38 -2.33
C MET A 7 9.39 -5.13 -3.07
N PHE A 8 8.16 -4.71 -2.80
CA PHE A 8 7.74 -3.36 -3.10
C PHE A 8 8.41 -2.43 -2.09
N ARG A 9 8.95 -1.32 -2.59
CA ARG A 9 9.60 -0.28 -1.79
C ARG A 9 9.04 1.06 -2.20
N ILE A 10 8.65 1.85 -1.21
CA ILE A 10 8.19 3.22 -1.44
C ILE A 10 8.75 4.12 -0.35
N SER A 11 9.18 5.34 -0.73
CA SER A 11 9.73 6.28 0.22
C SER A 11 8.65 6.86 1.13
N GLU A 12 9.05 7.33 2.30
CA GLU A 12 8.19 8.08 3.21
C GLU A 12 7.57 9.31 2.51
N ASN A 13 8.37 10.03 1.71
CA ASN A 13 7.91 11.21 0.99
C ASN A 13 6.83 10.85 -0.05
N ASP A 14 7.04 9.76 -0.81
CA ASP A 14 6.05 9.30 -1.78
C ASP A 14 4.76 8.84 -1.09
N LEU A 15 4.86 8.17 0.07
CA LEU A 15 3.70 7.83 0.89
C LEU A 15 2.96 9.09 1.38
N LEU A 16 3.68 10.14 1.76
CA LEU A 16 3.09 11.42 2.17
C LEU A 16 2.36 12.10 0.99
N ILE A 17 2.95 12.06 -0.20
CA ILE A 17 2.33 12.58 -1.44
C ILE A 17 1.05 11.78 -1.73
N LEU A 18 1.11 10.46 -1.69
CA LEU A 18 -0.06 9.60 -1.92
C LEU A 18 -1.14 9.84 -0.87
N MET A 19 -0.79 9.94 0.42
CA MET A 19 -1.74 10.24 1.48
C MET A 19 -2.46 11.57 1.23
N ASN A 20 -1.76 12.57 0.72
CA ASN A 20 -2.34 13.86 0.36
C ASN A 20 -3.21 13.80 -0.91
N ALA A 21 -2.88 12.95 -1.87
CA ALA A 21 -3.66 12.75 -3.08
C ALA A 21 -4.98 12.00 -2.81
N TYR A 22 -4.95 11.00 -1.91
CA TYR A 22 -6.10 10.17 -1.55
C TYR A 22 -6.95 10.75 -0.40
N LYS A 23 -7.03 12.07 -0.28
CA LYS A 23 -7.80 12.77 0.77
C LYS A 23 -9.32 12.65 0.65
N ILE A 24 -9.84 12.09 -0.44
CA ILE A 24 -11.28 11.89 -0.61
C ILE A 24 -11.71 10.78 0.35
N THR A 25 -12.43 11.17 1.39
CA THR A 25 -13.09 10.27 2.33
C THR A 25 -14.39 9.79 1.71
N ASP A 26 -14.62 8.48 1.69
CA ASP A 26 -15.91 7.93 1.30
C ASP A 26 -16.97 8.45 2.28
N THR A 27 -17.92 9.25 1.78
CA THR A 27 -18.91 9.94 2.61
C THR A 27 -19.97 9.00 3.21
N GLN A 28 -20.08 7.76 2.72
CA GLN A 28 -21.03 6.77 3.24
C GLN A 28 -20.44 5.93 4.38
N THR A 29 -19.14 5.63 4.31
CA THR A 29 -18.48 4.72 5.25
C THR A 29 -17.48 5.42 6.17
N GLY A 30 -17.10 6.67 5.88
CA GLY A 30 -16.08 7.42 6.61
C GLY A 30 -14.67 6.88 6.43
N ASN A 31 -14.49 5.86 5.59
CA ASN A 31 -13.21 5.23 5.35
C ASN A 31 -12.46 5.99 4.26
N SER A 32 -11.16 6.19 4.45
CA SER A 32 -10.32 6.81 3.41
C SER A 32 -9.06 6.00 3.17
N THR A 33 -8.70 5.91 1.90
CA THR A 33 -7.43 5.35 1.45
C THR A 33 -6.24 6.04 2.15
N ALA A 34 -6.35 7.34 2.46
CA ALA A 34 -5.36 8.08 3.24
C ALA A 34 -5.14 7.50 4.67
N THR A 35 -6.17 6.97 5.33
CA THR A 35 -6.01 6.31 6.65
C THR A 35 -5.11 5.08 6.56
N PHE A 36 -5.27 4.27 5.51
CA PHE A 36 -4.44 3.08 5.29
C PHE A 36 -3.00 3.47 4.93
N ILE A 37 -2.83 4.46 4.05
CA ILE A 37 -1.51 4.99 3.69
C ILE A 37 -0.81 5.56 4.94
N GLY A 38 -1.53 6.27 5.82
CA GLY A 38 -0.99 6.79 7.06
C GLY A 38 -0.45 5.70 8.01
N LYS A 39 -1.03 4.49 8.00
CA LYS A 39 -0.47 3.34 8.75
C LYS A 39 0.86 2.89 8.17
N TYR A 40 1.05 2.97 6.86
CA TYR A 40 2.30 2.57 6.20
C TYR A 40 3.37 3.67 6.34
N LEU A 41 2.96 4.93 6.28
CA LEU A 41 3.83 6.07 6.59
C LEU A 41 4.43 5.98 8.00
N LYS A 42 3.61 5.64 9.00
CA LYS A 42 4.12 5.42 10.37
C LYS A 42 5.17 4.31 10.45
N LYS A 43 5.07 3.29 9.59
CA LYS A 43 6.05 2.20 9.52
C LYS A 43 7.35 2.62 8.81
N SER A 44 7.30 3.60 7.91
CA SER A 44 8.49 4.10 7.21
C SER A 44 9.34 5.06 8.05
N PHE A 45 8.80 5.71 9.09
CA PHE A 45 9.54 6.71 9.90
C PHE A 45 10.87 6.23 10.48
N LYS A 46 11.04 4.92 10.71
CA LYS A 46 12.30 4.38 11.25
C LYS A 46 13.40 4.25 10.20
N THR A 47 13.04 4.06 8.93
CA THR A 47 13.95 3.67 7.84
C THR A 47 13.88 4.59 6.63
N GLY A 48 12.97 5.58 6.62
CA GLY A 48 12.64 6.42 5.47
C GLY A 48 11.91 5.68 4.34
N MET A 49 11.68 4.38 4.49
CA MET A 49 11.17 3.49 3.44
C MET A 49 10.16 2.51 4.01
N PHE A 50 9.05 2.31 3.31
CA PHE A 50 8.14 1.21 3.55
C PHE A 50 8.49 0.07 2.60
N GLU A 51 8.69 -1.12 3.16
CA GLU A 51 8.98 -2.35 2.40
C GLU A 51 7.92 -3.41 2.70
N ILE A 52 7.39 -4.03 1.64
CA ILE A 52 6.44 -5.13 1.78
C ILE A 52 6.61 -6.11 0.63
N THR A 53 6.50 -7.40 0.94
CA THR A 53 6.54 -8.45 -0.09
C THR A 53 5.29 -8.39 -0.97
N ARG A 54 5.41 -8.84 -2.23
CA ARG A 54 4.25 -9.02 -3.12
C ARG A 54 3.12 -9.82 -2.47
N THR A 55 3.45 -10.91 -1.78
CA THR A 55 2.46 -11.73 -1.05
C THR A 55 1.77 -10.94 0.06
N GLY A 56 2.49 -10.06 0.77
CA GLY A 56 1.91 -9.15 1.75
C GLY A 56 0.89 -8.21 1.12
N LEU A 57 1.21 -7.62 -0.03
CA LEU A 57 0.30 -6.74 -0.77
C LEU A 57 -0.93 -7.47 -1.30
N LEU A 58 -0.78 -8.70 -1.82
CA LEU A 58 -1.92 -9.49 -2.29
C LEU A 58 -2.86 -9.92 -1.15
N ARG A 59 -2.30 -10.22 0.04
CA ARG A 59 -3.09 -10.47 1.24
C ARG A 59 -3.87 -9.23 1.67
N GLU A 60 -3.22 -8.07 1.67
CA GLU A 60 -3.88 -6.79 1.94
C GLU A 60 -4.99 -6.52 0.93
N ALA A 61 -4.74 -6.73 -0.36
CA ALA A 61 -5.73 -6.52 -1.42
C ALA A 61 -6.96 -7.42 -1.23
N THR A 62 -6.73 -8.69 -0.86
CA THR A 62 -7.80 -9.65 -0.59
C THR A 62 -8.59 -9.25 0.64
N TRP A 63 -7.92 -8.83 1.71
CA TRP A 63 -8.57 -8.31 2.91
C TRP A 63 -9.41 -7.06 2.59
N ALA A 64 -8.86 -6.11 1.83
CA ALA A 64 -9.52 -4.87 1.45
C ALA A 64 -10.82 -5.13 0.69
N ARG A 65 -10.79 -6.00 -0.33
CA ARG A 65 -11.98 -6.41 -1.10
C ARG A 65 -13.04 -7.07 -0.22
N LYS A 66 -12.65 -7.95 0.70
CA LYS A 66 -13.59 -8.64 1.62
C LYS A 66 -14.30 -7.69 2.58
N ASN A 67 -13.69 -6.56 2.91
CA ASN A 67 -14.23 -5.57 3.85
C ASN A 67 -14.80 -4.32 3.16
N GLY A 68 -15.01 -4.36 1.84
CA GLY A 68 -15.60 -3.25 1.09
C GLY A 68 -14.65 -2.08 0.78
N PHE A 69 -13.35 -2.20 1.06
CA PHE A 69 -12.34 -1.19 0.74
C PHE A 69 -11.85 -1.34 -0.71
N ILE A 70 -12.72 -1.09 -1.69
CA ILE A 70 -12.45 -1.39 -3.10
C ILE A 70 -11.27 -0.59 -3.64
N GLU A 71 -11.23 0.72 -3.42
CA GLU A 71 -10.14 1.59 -3.87
C GLU A 71 -8.80 1.18 -3.26
N TRP A 72 -8.77 0.93 -1.96
CA TRP A 72 -7.55 0.47 -1.29
C TRP A 72 -7.05 -0.85 -1.89
N GLY A 73 -7.97 -1.80 -2.11
CA GLY A 73 -7.66 -3.07 -2.74
C GLY A 73 -7.07 -2.92 -4.15
N GLN A 74 -7.50 -1.93 -4.93
CA GLN A 74 -6.92 -1.62 -6.24
C GLN A 74 -5.50 -1.04 -6.11
N VAL A 75 -5.29 -0.09 -5.20
CA VAL A 75 -3.97 0.53 -4.95
C VAL A 75 -2.92 -0.53 -4.60
N VAL A 76 -3.19 -1.37 -3.61
CA VAL A 76 -2.21 -2.39 -3.19
C VAL A 76 -2.05 -3.53 -4.20
N SER A 77 -3.05 -3.79 -5.05
CA SER A 77 -2.90 -4.73 -6.18
C SER A 77 -1.93 -4.19 -7.22
N LYS A 78 -2.04 -2.91 -7.58
CA LYS A 78 -1.11 -2.25 -8.50
C LYS A 78 0.32 -2.24 -7.94
N TRP A 79 0.49 -2.01 -6.64
CA TRP A 79 1.81 -2.13 -6.00
C TRP A 79 2.37 -3.55 -6.07
N ALA A 80 1.49 -4.57 -5.98
CA ALA A 80 1.90 -5.97 -6.10
C ALA A 80 2.38 -6.30 -7.54
N GLU A 81 1.76 -5.70 -8.55
CA GLU A 81 2.19 -5.79 -9.95
C GLU A 81 3.53 -5.08 -10.18
N LEU A 82 3.73 -3.89 -9.59
CA LEU A 82 5.02 -3.18 -9.67
C LEU A 82 6.15 -3.97 -9.01
N ALA A 83 5.86 -4.72 -7.94
CA ALA A 83 6.81 -5.63 -7.33
C ALA A 83 7.13 -6.86 -8.19
N GLU A 84 6.42 -7.07 -9.31
CA GLU A 84 6.65 -8.16 -10.25
C GLU A 84 7.67 -7.81 -11.34
N VAL A 85 7.89 -6.54 -11.64
CA VAL A 85 8.78 -6.12 -12.73
C VAL A 85 10.26 -6.30 -12.31
N PRO A 86 11.07 -7.08 -13.05
CA PRO A 86 12.50 -7.08 -12.88
C PRO A 86 13.07 -5.75 -13.38
N VAL A 87 13.82 -5.05 -12.51
CA VAL A 87 14.71 -3.95 -12.92
C VAL A 87 15.88 -4.54 -13.70
#